data_AF-A0A952GEA5-F1
#
_entry.id   AF-A0A952GEA5-F1
#
_cell.length_a   1.000
_cell.length_b   1.000
_cell.length_c   1.000
_cell.angle_alpha   90.00
_cell.angle_beta   90.00
_cell.angle_gamma   90.00
#
_symmetry.space_group_name_H-M   'P 1'
#
loop_
_entity.id
_entity.type
_entity.pdbx_description
1 polymer ?
#
loop_
_entity_poly.entity_id
_entity_poly.type
_entity_poly.pdbx_seq_one_letter_code
_entity_poly.pdbx_strand_id
1 'polypeptide(L)'
;SLAHLNPERIGDLAVEDEVFSCTLHKTPALRVGTKDIVTSHRLKIVFPLYYPSVPLELYLKTPVVHPNVHPRTGFLCLWDKHQVSNNVEHALHKTVAMLSRRLENRNSVHVMQPDLQMLSDADYPAPGDPLLGIAHPETAASGTAHAGLLPDEPPARRRRLL
;
A
#
# COMPACT_ATOMS: atom_id res chain seq x y z
N SER A 1 12.89 -11.27 12.76
CA SER A 1 12.49 -10.21 11.80
C SER A 1 11.26 -10.68 11.03
N LEU A 2 10.52 -9.78 10.39
CA LEU A 2 9.29 -10.10 9.65
C LEU A 2 9.47 -11.23 8.62
N ALA A 3 10.58 -11.27 7.88
CA ALA A 3 10.87 -12.31 6.90
C ALA A 3 11.03 -13.71 7.53
N HIS A 4 11.64 -13.83 8.71
CA HIS A 4 11.76 -15.11 9.43
C HIS A 4 10.40 -15.64 9.90
N LEU A 5 9.45 -14.76 10.22
CA LEU A 5 8.08 -15.14 10.55
C LEU A 5 7.27 -15.51 9.30
N ASN A 6 7.72 -15.09 8.11
CA ASN A 6 6.99 -15.20 6.85
C ASN A 6 7.88 -15.77 5.71
N PRO A 7 8.58 -16.90 5.92
CA PRO A 7 9.67 -17.33 5.04
C PRO A 7 9.23 -17.68 3.62
N GLU A 8 7.99 -18.11 3.44
CA GLU A 8 7.42 -18.43 2.12
C GLU A 8 6.72 -17.23 1.44
N ARG A 9 6.63 -16.10 2.13
CA ARG A 9 5.88 -14.91 1.71
C ARG A 9 6.80 -13.74 1.40
N ILE A 10 7.98 -13.69 2.01
CA ILE A 10 8.96 -12.61 1.81
C ILE A 10 10.28 -13.24 1.39
N GLY A 11 10.72 -12.96 0.16
CA GLY A 11 11.95 -13.47 -0.42
C GLY A 11 12.78 -12.38 -1.09
N ASP A 12 13.88 -12.80 -1.73
CA ASP A 12 14.75 -11.95 -2.57
C ASP A 12 15.15 -10.62 -1.91
N LEU A 13 15.49 -10.68 -0.62
CA LEU A 13 15.91 -9.50 0.13
C LEU A 13 17.25 -9.00 -0.41
N ALA A 14 17.30 -7.73 -0.80
CA ALA A 14 18.52 -7.08 -1.24
C ALA A 14 18.55 -5.62 -0.79
N VAL A 15 19.76 -5.14 -0.51
CA VAL A 15 20.04 -3.73 -0.21
C VAL A 15 21.12 -3.27 -1.17
N GLU A 16 20.82 -2.21 -1.91
CA GLU A 16 21.75 -1.55 -2.83
C GLU A 16 21.59 -0.05 -2.62
N ASP A 17 22.65 0.63 -2.18
CA ASP A 17 22.62 2.04 -1.77
C ASP A 17 21.50 2.34 -0.75
N GLU A 18 20.70 3.39 -0.99
CA GLU A 18 19.54 3.82 -0.19
C GLU A 18 18.23 3.09 -0.58
N VAL A 19 18.36 1.91 -1.19
CA VAL A 19 17.24 1.13 -1.70
C VAL A 19 17.25 -0.26 -1.06
N PHE A 20 16.16 -0.57 -0.35
CA PHE A 20 15.83 -1.92 0.05
C PHE A 20 14.84 -2.52 -0.95
N SER A 21 15.05 -3.77 -1.35
CA SER A 21 14.11 -4.49 -2.21
C SER A 21 13.80 -5.86 -1.65
N CYS A 22 12.59 -6.33 -1.93
CA CYS A 22 12.12 -7.65 -1.55
C CYS A 22 11.07 -8.12 -2.55
N THR A 23 10.78 -9.42 -2.52
CA THR A 23 9.65 -10.00 -3.23
C THR A 23 8.59 -10.44 -2.23
N LEU A 24 7.35 -9.96 -2.41
CA LEU A 24 6.17 -10.47 -1.72
C LEU A 24 5.53 -11.58 -2.56
N HIS A 25 5.45 -12.79 -2.02
CA HIS A 25 4.80 -13.94 -2.65
C HIS A 25 3.39 -14.16 -2.09
N LYS A 26 2.62 -15.06 -2.72
CA LYS A 26 1.26 -15.48 -2.34
C LYS A 26 0.32 -14.31 -2.00
N THR A 27 0.49 -13.18 -2.69
CA THR A 27 -0.34 -11.97 -2.52
C THR A 27 -1.04 -11.70 -3.85
N PRO A 28 -2.23 -12.24 -4.09
CA PRO A 28 -2.89 -12.12 -5.38
C PRO A 28 -3.35 -10.68 -5.64
N ALA A 29 -3.06 -10.16 -6.83
CA ALA A 29 -3.57 -8.89 -7.33
C ALA A 29 -3.71 -8.92 -8.85
N LEU A 30 -4.61 -8.10 -9.40
CA LEU A 30 -4.85 -8.02 -10.83
C LEU A 30 -3.79 -7.11 -11.51
N ARG A 31 -3.17 -7.55 -12.58
CA ARG A 31 -2.18 -6.74 -13.32
C ARG A 31 -2.86 -5.62 -14.12
N VAL A 32 -2.27 -4.42 -14.14
CA VAL A 32 -2.79 -3.30 -14.94
C VAL A 32 -2.83 -3.66 -16.44
N GLY A 33 -3.97 -3.39 -17.07
CA GLY A 33 -4.15 -3.57 -18.52
C GLY A 33 -4.36 -5.02 -18.96
N THR A 34 -4.41 -5.98 -18.04
CA THR A 34 -4.69 -7.39 -18.35
C THR A 34 -5.73 -7.98 -17.39
N LYS A 35 -6.13 -9.23 -17.64
CA LYS A 35 -6.96 -10.02 -16.71
C LYS A 35 -6.13 -10.97 -15.85
N ASP A 36 -4.81 -10.82 -15.87
CA ASP A 36 -3.91 -11.77 -15.22
C ASP A 36 -3.81 -11.49 -13.72
N ILE A 37 -3.96 -12.54 -12.92
CA ILE A 37 -3.70 -12.49 -11.50
C ILE A 37 -2.21 -12.78 -11.28
N VAL A 38 -1.52 -11.81 -10.67
CA VAL A 38 -0.13 -11.93 -10.23
C VAL A 38 -0.10 -12.15 -8.72
N THR A 39 0.66 -13.16 -8.29
CA THR A 39 0.77 -13.52 -6.86
C THR A 39 2.14 -13.20 -6.26
N SER A 40 3.09 -12.74 -7.08
CA SER A 40 4.44 -12.39 -6.68
C SER A 40 4.78 -10.98 -7.17
N HIS A 41 5.26 -10.15 -6.25
CA HIS A 41 5.47 -8.72 -6.45
C HIS A 41 6.84 -8.33 -5.96
N ARG A 42 7.68 -7.81 -6.86
CA ARG A 42 8.96 -7.20 -6.46
C ARG A 42 8.73 -5.75 -6.05
N LEU A 43 9.09 -5.43 -4.82
CA LEU A 43 9.01 -4.08 -4.26
C LEU A 43 10.39 -3.42 -4.27
N LYS A 44 10.38 -2.13 -4.57
CA LYS A 44 11.48 -1.21 -4.32
C LYS A 44 11.03 -0.27 -3.20
N ILE A 45 11.83 -0.18 -2.14
CA ILE A 45 11.59 0.66 -0.98
C ILE A 45 12.78 1.63 -0.89
N VAL A 46 12.49 2.92 -0.99
CA VAL A 46 13.50 3.98 -0.95
C VAL A 46 13.43 4.67 0.40
N PHE A 47 14.60 4.89 1.00
CA PHE A 47 14.77 5.71 2.20
C PHE A 47 15.17 7.12 1.74
N PRO A 48 14.27 8.12 1.79
CA PRO A 48 14.66 9.46 1.43
C PRO A 48 15.68 10.03 2.42
N LEU A 49 16.44 11.05 1.99
CA LEU A 49 17.53 11.67 2.77
C LEU A 49 17.14 12.05 4.21
N TYR A 50 15.89 12.48 4.41
CA TYR A 50 15.39 12.94 5.71
C TYR A 50 14.56 11.87 6.44
N TYR A 51 14.62 10.60 6.04
CA TYR A 51 14.00 9.51 6.80
C TYR A 51 14.62 9.44 8.21
N PRO A 52 13.84 9.26 9.29
CA PRO A 52 12.40 8.98 9.36
C PRO A 52 11.49 10.23 9.51
N SER A 53 12.01 11.45 9.33
CA SER A 53 11.19 12.66 9.35
C SER A 53 10.26 12.77 8.14
N VAL A 54 10.61 12.12 7.03
CA VAL A 54 9.74 11.91 5.86
C VAL A 54 9.42 10.43 5.67
N PRO A 55 8.24 10.07 5.12
CA PRO A 55 7.85 8.68 4.95
C PRO A 55 8.71 7.97 3.90
N LEU A 56 8.75 6.63 3.98
CA LEU A 56 9.33 5.76 2.95
C LEU A 56 8.58 5.91 1.63
N GLU A 57 9.28 5.76 0.51
CA GLU A 57 8.65 5.61 -0.80
C GLU A 57 8.66 4.14 -1.22
N LEU A 58 7.54 3.65 -1.74
CA LEU A 58 7.40 2.26 -2.15
C LEU A 58 6.92 2.18 -3.60
N TYR A 59 7.47 1.23 -4.35
CA TYR A 59 7.14 1.01 -5.75
C TYR A 59 7.03 -0.48 -6.04
N LEU A 60 5.99 -0.88 -6.76
CA LEU A 60 5.89 -2.19 -7.40
C LEU A 60 6.61 -2.15 -8.73
N LYS A 61 7.50 -3.12 -8.98
CA LYS A 61 8.15 -3.26 -10.29
C LYS A 61 7.14 -3.48 -11.43
N THR A 62 6.05 -4.18 -11.14
CA THR A 62 4.93 -4.41 -12.06
C THR A 62 3.67 -3.82 -11.43
N PRO A 63 3.09 -2.74 -11.96
CA PRO A 63 1.88 -2.14 -11.42
C PRO A 63 0.68 -3.08 -11.44
N VAL A 64 -0.18 -2.95 -10.42
CA VAL A 64 -1.44 -3.69 -10.28
C VAL A 64 -2.63 -2.74 -10.31
N VAL A 65 -3.80 -3.29 -10.64
CA VAL A 65 -5.09 -2.60 -10.62
C VAL A 65 -5.47 -2.37 -9.15
N HIS A 66 -5.21 -1.17 -8.65
CA HIS A 66 -5.58 -0.77 -7.30
C HIS A 66 -5.60 0.77 -7.15
N PRO A 67 -6.56 1.36 -6.41
CA PRO A 67 -6.64 2.81 -6.20
C PRO A 67 -5.37 3.44 -5.63
N ASN A 68 -4.60 2.71 -4.82
CA ASN A 68 -3.35 3.20 -4.22
C ASN A 68 -2.12 3.10 -5.12
N VAL A 69 -2.20 2.47 -6.29
CA VAL A 69 -1.03 2.15 -7.13
C VAL A 69 -1.00 3.06 -8.34
N HIS A 70 0.08 3.80 -8.59
CA HIS A 70 0.20 4.54 -9.84
C HIS A 70 0.39 3.56 -11.01
N PRO A 71 -0.43 3.64 -12.08
CA PRO A 71 -0.49 2.59 -13.11
C PRO A 71 0.72 2.52 -14.05
N ARG A 72 1.65 3.48 -13.96
CA ARG A 72 2.84 3.60 -14.82
C ARG A 72 4.13 3.40 -14.05
N THR A 73 4.24 4.03 -12.88
CA THR A 73 5.46 3.99 -12.06
C THR A 73 5.43 2.87 -11.03
N GLY A 74 4.26 2.31 -10.73
CA GLY A 74 4.07 1.34 -9.66
C GLY A 74 4.17 1.95 -8.26
N PHE A 75 4.25 3.28 -8.14
CA PHE A 75 4.28 3.99 -6.86
C PHE A 75 3.08 3.61 -6.00
N LEU A 76 3.33 3.31 -4.72
CA LEU A 76 2.32 2.97 -3.73
C LEU A 76 2.01 4.19 -2.84
N CYS A 77 0.81 4.73 -3.00
CA CYS A 77 0.30 5.75 -2.09
C CYS A 77 -0.31 5.08 -0.85
N LEU A 78 0.52 4.75 0.14
CA LEU A 78 0.06 4.26 1.45
C LEU A 78 -0.24 5.43 2.39
N TRP A 79 -1.07 6.37 1.93
CA TRP A 79 -1.37 7.60 2.67
C TRP A 79 -1.95 7.28 4.05
N ASP A 80 -1.32 7.85 5.06
CA ASP A 80 -1.72 7.78 6.45
C ASP A 80 -1.02 8.93 7.22
N LYS A 81 -1.45 9.21 8.45
CA LYS A 81 -0.77 10.12 9.36
C LYS A 81 0.64 9.57 9.67
N HIS A 82 1.66 10.25 9.15
CA HIS A 82 3.06 9.85 9.36
C HIS A 82 3.41 9.75 10.85
N GLN A 83 4.08 8.67 11.22
CA GLN A 83 4.64 8.44 12.55
C GLN A 83 6.10 8.02 12.40
N VAL A 84 6.99 8.60 13.20
CA VAL A 84 8.44 8.31 13.17
C VAL A 84 8.73 6.84 13.51
N SER A 85 7.83 6.17 14.24
CA SER A 85 7.90 4.74 14.53
C SER A 85 7.58 3.84 13.33
N ASN A 86 6.99 4.37 12.25
CA ASN A 86 6.68 3.60 11.06
C ASN A 86 7.96 3.22 10.33
N ASN A 87 8.21 1.91 10.21
CA ASN A 87 9.38 1.35 9.57
C ASN A 87 8.99 0.48 8.35
N VAL A 88 9.98 -0.18 7.74
CA VAL A 88 9.76 -1.07 6.59
C VAL A 88 8.77 -2.18 6.89
N GLU A 89 8.78 -2.78 8.08
CA GLU A 89 7.84 -3.84 8.43
C GLU A 89 6.39 -3.32 8.43
N HIS A 90 6.16 -2.10 8.94
CA HIS A 90 4.84 -1.44 8.88
C HIS A 90 4.39 -1.23 7.43
N ALA A 91 5.30 -0.75 6.58
CA ALA A 91 5.01 -0.51 5.17
C ALA A 91 4.70 -1.81 4.41
N LEU A 92 5.37 -2.92 4.75
CA LEU A 92 5.09 -4.24 4.16
C LEU A 92 3.73 -4.79 4.61
N HIS A 93 3.35 -4.65 5.89
CA HIS A 93 2.01 -5.01 6.35
C HIS A 93 0.92 -4.22 5.61
N LYS A 94 1.08 -2.89 5.50
CA LYS A 94 0.15 -2.04 4.74
C LYS A 94 0.11 -2.40 3.27
N THR A 95 1.25 -2.75 2.66
CA THR A 95 1.30 -3.18 1.26
C THR A 95 0.54 -4.49 1.04
N VAL A 96 0.68 -5.49 1.91
CA VAL A 96 -0.09 -6.74 1.80
C VAL A 96 -1.58 -6.50 2.05
N ALA A 97 -1.94 -5.67 3.04
CA ALA A 97 -3.33 -5.29 3.26
C ALA A 97 -3.94 -4.61 2.02
N MET A 98 -3.18 -3.70 1.40
CA MET A 98 -3.55 -2.99 0.17
C MET A 98 -3.72 -3.94 -1.02
N LEU A 99 -2.73 -4.79 -1.30
CA LEU A 99 -2.81 -5.77 -2.38
C LEU A 99 -3.96 -6.77 -2.18
N SER A 100 -4.27 -7.11 -0.93
CA SER A 100 -5.44 -7.92 -0.56
C SER A 100 -6.74 -7.11 -0.44
N ARG A 101 -6.79 -5.86 -0.94
CA ARG A 101 -7.98 -4.99 -0.93
C ARG A 101 -8.61 -4.72 0.45
N ARG A 102 -7.86 -4.89 1.52
CA ARG A 102 -8.26 -4.54 2.90
C ARG A 102 -7.90 -3.11 3.28
N LEU A 103 -7.13 -2.42 2.44
CA LEU A 103 -6.68 -1.05 2.64
C LEU A 103 -6.70 -0.29 1.31
N GLU A 104 -7.50 0.78 1.24
CA GLU A 104 -7.64 1.59 0.03
C GLU A 104 -7.71 3.08 0.36
N ASN A 105 -7.17 3.92 -0.53
CA ASN A 105 -7.37 5.37 -0.44
C ASN A 105 -8.75 5.73 -0.99
N ARG A 106 -9.52 6.48 -0.19
CA ARG A 106 -10.85 6.98 -0.58
C ARG A 106 -10.89 8.47 -0.92
N ASN A 107 -9.93 9.23 -0.40
CA ASN A 107 -9.80 10.65 -0.72
C ASN A 107 -9.20 10.79 -2.13
N SER A 108 -9.89 11.51 -3.01
CA SER A 108 -9.55 11.63 -4.44
C SER A 108 -8.13 12.14 -4.71
N VAL A 109 -7.56 12.97 -3.83
CA VAL A 109 -6.18 13.46 -3.99
C VAL A 109 -5.12 12.38 -3.74
N HIS A 110 -5.52 11.27 -3.12
CA HIS A 110 -4.67 10.12 -2.83
C HIS A 110 -5.01 8.88 -3.69
N VAL A 111 -6.01 8.98 -4.57
CA VAL A 111 -6.35 7.93 -5.54
C VAL A 111 -5.46 8.07 -6.77
N MET A 112 -4.68 7.04 -7.04
CA MET A 112 -3.70 6.98 -8.14
C MET A 112 -4.30 6.42 -9.45
N GLN A 113 -5.45 5.74 -9.37
CA GLN A 113 -6.22 5.24 -10.52
C GLN A 113 -7.72 5.56 -10.36
N PRO A 114 -8.14 6.81 -10.62
CA PRO A 114 -9.52 7.25 -10.41
C PRO A 114 -10.55 6.52 -11.29
N ASP A 115 -10.14 6.01 -12.45
CA ASP A 115 -11.02 5.36 -13.42
C ASP A 115 -11.35 3.89 -13.07
N LEU A 116 -10.77 3.33 -11.98
CA LEU A 116 -11.03 1.93 -11.57
C LEU A 116 -12.44 1.67 -11.07
N GLN A 117 -13.25 2.71 -10.84
CA GLN A 117 -14.64 2.59 -10.39
C GLN A 117 -15.54 1.76 -11.33
N MET A 118 -15.02 1.38 -12.51
CA MET A 118 -15.71 0.55 -13.50
C MET A 118 -15.58 -0.97 -13.28
N LEU A 119 -14.75 -1.44 -12.34
CA LEU A 119 -14.58 -2.87 -12.05
C LEU A 119 -15.51 -3.34 -10.92
N SER A 120 -16.11 -4.51 -11.08
CA SER A 120 -16.92 -5.14 -10.03
C SER A 120 -16.05 -5.90 -9.03
N ASP A 121 -16.55 -6.12 -7.81
CA ASP A 121 -15.81 -6.92 -6.82
C ASP A 121 -15.54 -8.36 -7.28
N ALA A 122 -16.37 -8.89 -8.19
CA ALA A 122 -16.18 -10.21 -8.79
C ALA A 122 -14.98 -10.30 -9.75
N ASP A 123 -14.46 -9.16 -10.22
CA ASP A 123 -13.29 -9.12 -11.12
C ASP A 123 -11.95 -9.26 -10.37
N TYR A 124 -11.97 -9.16 -9.04
CA TYR A 124 -10.76 -9.20 -8.22
C TYR A 124 -10.51 -10.61 -7.67
N PRO A 125 -9.23 -11.01 -7.51
CA PRO A 125 -8.91 -12.27 -6.85
C PRO A 125 -9.29 -12.23 -5.37
N ALA A 126 -9.52 -13.42 -4.80
CA ALA A 126 -9.72 -13.56 -3.37
C ALA A 126 -8.53 -12.98 -2.58
N PRO A 127 -8.77 -12.30 -1.45
CA PRO A 127 -7.71 -11.63 -0.69
C PRO A 127 -6.74 -12.65 -0.07
N GLY A 128 -5.43 -12.41 -0.18
CA GLY A 128 -4.43 -13.26 0.46
C GLY A 128 -4.32 -13.06 1.97
N ASP A 129 -3.69 -14.00 2.67
CA ASP A 129 -3.47 -13.91 4.11
C ASP A 129 -2.57 -12.73 4.50
N PRO A 130 -2.82 -12.09 5.67
CA PRO A 130 -1.92 -11.07 6.21
C PRO A 130 -0.56 -11.68 6.56
N LEU A 131 0.47 -10.84 6.63
CA LEU A 131 1.77 -11.25 7.16
C LEU A 131 1.67 -11.48 8.68
N LEU A 132 2.38 -12.50 9.17
CA LEU A 132 2.57 -12.75 10.60
C LEU A 132 3.50 -11.69 11.20
N GLY A 133 3.27 -11.27 12.44
CA GLY A 133 4.07 -10.23 13.09
C GLY A 133 3.18 -9.26 13.87
N ILE A 134 3.74 -8.09 14.22
CA ILE A 134 2.97 -7.05 14.91
C ILE A 134 1.95 -6.48 13.92
N ALA A 135 0.69 -6.93 14.06
CA ALA A 135 -0.42 -6.35 13.34
C ALA A 135 -0.64 -4.92 13.86
N HIS A 136 -0.54 -3.94 12.97
CA HIS A 136 -0.84 -2.56 13.32
C HIS A 136 -2.37 -2.41 13.39
N PRO A 137 -2.93 -1.69 14.38
CA PRO A 137 -4.37 -1.60 14.60
C PRO A 137 -5.15 -1.12 13.35
N GLU A 138 -4.50 -0.35 12.50
CA GLU A 138 -5.05 0.16 11.23
C GLU A 138 -5.12 -0.89 10.10
N THR A 139 -4.41 -2.01 10.24
CA THR A 139 -4.44 -3.13 9.29
C THR A 139 -5.45 -4.22 9.66
N ALA A 140 -6.01 -4.14 10.86
CA ALA A 140 -6.97 -5.08 11.43
C ALA A 140 -8.39 -4.51 11.42
N ALA A 141 -8.96 -4.24 10.24
CA ALA A 141 -10.40 -4.36 9.94
C ALA A 141 -10.78 -3.56 8.68
N SER A 142 -11.31 -4.26 7.70
CA SER A 142 -12.47 -3.77 6.95
C SER A 142 -13.35 -4.97 6.60
N GLY A 143 -13.99 -5.48 7.66
CA GLY A 143 -15.10 -6.40 7.60
C GLY A 143 -16.20 -5.87 8.52
N THR A 144 -17.20 -5.21 7.93
CA THR A 144 -18.51 -4.84 8.49
C THR A 144 -18.60 -3.88 9.72
N ALA A 145 -19.20 -2.72 9.43
CA ALA A 145 -20.14 -1.90 10.22
C ALA A 145 -19.67 -0.88 11.30
N HIS A 146 -19.97 0.39 10.97
CA HIS A 146 -20.45 1.53 11.80
C HIS A 146 -19.76 1.92 13.11
N ALA A 147 -19.13 3.11 13.13
CA ALA A 147 -19.63 4.31 13.82
C ALA A 147 -18.64 5.49 13.69
N GLY A 148 -19.14 6.63 13.21
CA GLY A 148 -18.66 7.99 13.46
C GLY A 148 -17.16 8.26 13.59
N LEU A 149 -16.50 8.58 12.47
CA LEU A 149 -15.42 9.57 12.46
C LEU A 149 -15.84 10.65 11.46
N LEU A 150 -16.02 11.85 11.99
CA LEU A 150 -16.38 13.07 11.26
C LEU A 150 -15.45 13.25 10.04
N PRO A 151 -15.95 13.78 8.92
CA PRO A 151 -15.07 14.16 7.83
C PRO A 151 -14.19 15.32 8.32
N ASP A 152 -12.87 15.11 8.35
CA ASP A 152 -11.89 16.19 8.41
C ASP A 152 -12.07 17.03 7.14
N GLU A 153 -12.84 18.12 7.23
CA GLU A 153 -12.79 19.16 6.22
C GLU A 153 -11.36 19.67 6.13
N PRO A 154 -10.75 19.75 4.93
CA PRO A 154 -9.46 20.40 4.80
C PRO A 154 -9.60 21.87 5.21
N PRO A 155 -8.64 22.46 5.94
CA PRO A 155 -8.76 23.83 6.41
C PRO A 155 -8.95 24.78 5.23
N ALA A 156 -10.03 25.55 5.29
CA ALA A 156 -10.38 26.54 4.29
C ALA A 156 -9.17 27.44 4.00
N ARG A 157 -8.66 27.41 2.76
CA ARG A 157 -7.67 28.38 2.28
C ARG A 157 -8.27 29.77 2.38
N ARG A 158 -7.92 30.52 3.45
CA ARG A 158 -8.11 31.97 3.47
C ARG A 158 -7.25 32.57 2.37
N ARG A 159 -7.87 32.89 1.24
CA ARG A 159 -7.34 33.85 0.28
C ARG A 159 -7.14 35.17 1.02
N ARG A 160 -5.90 35.56 1.32
CA ARG A 160 -5.59 36.99 1.45
C ARG A 160 -5.52 37.53 0.04
N LEU A 161 -6.58 38.23 -0.36
CA LEU A 161 -6.52 39.21 -1.43
C LEU A 161 -5.99 40.50 -0.79
N LEU A 162 -4.88 40.99 -1.38
CA LEU A 162 -4.19 42.27 -1.15
C LEU A 162 -3.44 42.43 0.19
#